data_AF-A0A524QLL1-F1
#
_entry.id   AF-A0A524QLL1-F1
#
_cell.length_a   1.000
_cell.length_b   1.000
_cell.length_c   1.000
_cell.angle_alpha   90.00
_cell.angle_beta   90.00
_cell.angle_gamma   90.00
#
_symmetry.space_group_name_H-M   'P 1'
#
loop_
_entity.id
_entity.type
_entity.pdbx_description
1 polymer ?
#
loop_
_entity_poly.entity_id
_entity_poly.type
_entity_poly.pdbx_seq_one_letter_code
_entity_poly.pdbx_strand_id
1 'polypeptide(L)' 'LVLVGICTHLGCSPSYVKQDAAPLGAGWPGGFFCPCHGSRFDYAGRVFEGVPAPTNLVVPPHKYLSDTRILIGADEESA' A
#
# COMPACT_ATOMS: atom_id res chain seq x y z
N LEU A 1 -0.67 7.69 -7.32
CA LEU A 1 -1.16 6.67 -6.37
C LEU A 1 -1.07 7.25 -4.97
N VAL A 2 -2.15 7.18 -4.20
CA VAL A 2 -2.21 7.66 -2.82
C VAL A 2 -2.75 6.51 -1.97
N LEU A 3 -2.00 6.10 -0.96
CA LEU A 3 -2.33 4.98 -0.08
C LEU A 3 -1.97 5.33 1.36
N VAL A 4 -2.70 4.75 2.31
CA VAL A 4 -2.32 4.74 3.72
C VAL A 4 -1.19 3.71 3.88
N GLY A 5 -0.01 4.17 4.31
CA GLY A 5 1.18 3.35 4.54
C GLY A 5 1.12 2.51 5.80
N ILE A 6 -0.01 1.87 6.07
CA ILE A 6 -0.26 1.03 7.24
C ILE A 6 -0.63 -0.37 6.75
N CYS A 7 0.20 -1.36 7.09
CA CYS A 7 -0.07 -2.75 6.80
C CYS A 7 -1.38 -3.18 7.47
N THR A 8 -2.29 -3.74 6.68
CA THR A 8 -3.63 -4.16 7.12
C THR A 8 -3.63 -5.42 7.98
N HIS A 9 -2.46 -6.05 8.19
CA HIS A 9 -2.30 -7.10 9.18
C HIS A 9 -2.37 -6.54 10.62
N LEU A 10 -1.28 -5.91 11.07
CA LEU A 10 -1.12 -5.42 12.46
C LEU A 10 -0.42 -4.04 12.52
N GLY A 11 -0.57 -3.22 11.47
CA GLY A 11 -0.29 -1.79 11.56
C GLY A 11 1.13 -1.32 11.24
N CYS A 12 2.10 -2.20 10.99
CA CYS A 12 3.45 -1.79 10.59
C CYS A 12 3.47 -0.99 9.28
N SER A 13 4.45 -0.10 9.09
CA SER A 13 4.65 0.60 7.81
C SER A 13 5.38 -0.30 6.79
N PRO A 14 4.79 -0.61 5.62
CA PRO A 14 5.46 -1.37 4.56
C PRO A 14 6.56 -0.56 3.87
N SER A 15 7.70 -1.20 3.57
CA SER A 15 8.80 -0.62 2.80
C SER A 15 8.60 -0.80 1.31
N TYR A 16 8.95 0.22 0.52
CA TYR A 16 8.98 0.10 -0.94
C TYR A 16 10.14 -0.79 -1.41
N VAL A 17 9.86 -1.70 -2.34
CA VAL A 17 10.84 -2.64 -2.92
C VAL A 17 10.70 -2.61 -4.44
N LYS A 18 11.82 -2.38 -5.13
CA LYS A 18 11.89 -2.38 -6.60
C LYS A 18 11.88 -3.80 -7.16
N GLN A 19 11.51 -3.93 -8.44
CA GLN A 19 11.33 -5.21 -9.14
C GLN A 19 12.60 -6.05 -9.25
N ASP A 20 13.76 -5.41 -9.19
CA ASP A 20 15.10 -5.99 -9.29
C ASP A 20 15.72 -6.34 -7.92
N ALA A 21 15.04 -6.06 -6.81
CA ALA A 21 15.48 -6.40 -5.47
C ALA A 21 14.97 -7.80 -5.06
N ALA A 22 15.75 -8.86 -5.35
CA ALA A 22 15.52 -10.21 -4.80
C ALA A 22 15.77 -10.23 -3.27
N PRO A 23 15.04 -11.03 -2.42
CA PRO A 23 14.67 -12.43 -2.67
C PRO A 23 13.30 -12.87 -2.10
N LEU A 24 12.24 -12.05 -2.12
CA LEU A 24 10.95 -12.39 -1.46
C LEU A 24 10.07 -13.42 -2.19
N GLY A 25 10.68 -14.26 -3.04
CA GLY A 25 10.07 -15.38 -3.75
C GLY A 25 9.88 -15.14 -5.25
N ALA A 26 9.97 -16.21 -6.04
CA ALA A 26 9.67 -16.18 -7.46
C ALA A 26 8.20 -15.80 -7.68
N GLY A 27 7.94 -14.76 -8.47
CA GLY A 27 6.59 -14.33 -8.84
C GLY A 27 6.08 -13.04 -8.19
N TRP A 28 6.83 -12.43 -7.25
CA TRP A 28 6.51 -11.09 -6.75
C TRP A 28 7.36 -10.03 -7.49
N PRO A 29 6.75 -9.10 -8.26
CA PRO A 29 7.49 -8.13 -9.07
C PRO A 29 8.00 -6.90 -8.27
N GLY A 30 8.03 -6.97 -6.94
CA GLY A 30 8.21 -5.81 -6.07
C GLY A 30 6.89 -5.08 -5.76
N GLY A 31 7.00 -3.97 -5.04
CA GLY A 31 5.86 -3.22 -4.50
C GLY A 31 6.14 -2.78 -3.08
N PHE A 32 5.30 -3.19 -2.12
CA PHE A 32 5.48 -2.86 -0.71
C PHE A 32 5.61 -4.14 0.13
N PHE A 33 6.65 -4.21 0.95
CA PHE A 33 6.94 -5.33 1.83
C PHE A 33 6.83 -4.93 3.30
N CYS A 34 6.03 -5.67 4.06
CA CYS A 34 5.92 -5.53 5.51
C CYS A 34 6.74 -6.64 6.21
N PRO A 35 7.92 -6.33 6.77
CA PRO A 35 8.83 -7.33 7.33
C PRO A 35 8.32 -7.94 8.64
N CYS A 36 7.32 -7.35 9.29
CA CYS A 36 6.80 -7.82 10.57
C CYS A 36 6.30 -9.27 10.49
N HIS A 37 5.58 -9.61 9.42
CA HIS A 37 5.02 -10.97 9.22
C HIS A 37 5.06 -11.42 7.74
N GLY A 38 5.86 -10.74 6.91
CA GLY A 38 6.06 -11.13 5.51
C GLY A 38 4.92 -10.78 4.55
N SER A 39 4.05 -9.82 4.90
CA SER A 39 3.00 -9.37 3.97
C SER A 39 3.57 -8.61 2.79
N ARG A 40 3.07 -8.92 1.59
CA ARG A 40 3.52 -8.35 0.32
C ARG A 40 2.35 -7.70 -0.38
N PHE A 41 2.58 -6.51 -0.92
CA PHE A 41 1.65 -5.78 -1.76
C PHE A 41 2.33 -5.46 -3.09
N ASP A 42 1.59 -5.42 -4.19
CA ASP A 42 2.13 -4.92 -5.46
C ASP A 42 2.26 -3.39 -5.47
N TYR A 43 2.72 -2.83 -6.59
CA TYR A 43 2.84 -1.38 -6.78
C TYR A 43 1.51 -0.62 -6.74
N ALA A 44 0.36 -1.28 -6.89
CA ALA A 44 -0.96 -0.68 -6.71
C ALA A 44 -1.46 -0.77 -5.26
N GLY A 45 -0.68 -1.35 -4.34
CA GLY A 45 -1.06 -1.58 -2.95
C GLY A 45 -1.97 -2.79 -2.75
N ARG A 46 -2.11 -3.67 -3.75
CA ARG A 46 -2.95 -4.88 -3.63
C ARG A 46 -2.19 -5.98 -2.93
N VAL A 47 -2.83 -6.63 -1.97
CA VAL A 47 -2.23 -7.71 -1.18
C VAL A 47 -2.06 -8.96 -2.03
N PHE A 48 -0.94 -9.67 -1.86
CA PHE A 48 -0.73 -10.97 -2.47
C PHE A 48 -1.45 -12.07 -1.69
N GLU A 49 -1.92 -13.10 -2.39
CA GLU A 49 -2.48 -14.29 -1.75
C GLU A 49 -1.44 -15.03 -0.90
N GLY A 50 -1.90 -15.69 0.17
CA GLY A 50 -1.06 -16.52 1.03
C GLY A 50 -0.17 -15.75 2.00
N VAL A 51 -0.47 -14.47 2.27
CA VAL A 51 0.22 -13.67 3.30
C VAL A 51 -0.74 -13.25 4.42
N PRO A 52 -0.24 -12.84 5.61
CA PRO A 52 -1.11 -12.54 6.76
C PRO A 52 -2.00 -11.30 6.64
N ALA A 53 -1.63 -10.31 5.82
CA ALA A 53 -2.48 -9.13 5.60
C ALA A 53 -3.81 -9.54 4.93
N PRO A 54 -4.97 -9.18 5.52
CA PRO A 54 -6.27 -9.64 5.04
C PRO A 54 -6.81 -8.84 3.85
N THR A 55 -6.32 -7.62 3.62
CA THR A 55 -6.84 -6.70 2.60
C THR A 55 -5.74 -5.89 1.93
N ASN A 56 -6.05 -5.25 0.81
CA ASN A 56 -5.20 -4.25 0.16
C ASN A 56 -4.91 -3.06 1.10
N LEU A 57 -3.86 -2.29 0.79
CA LEU A 57 -3.63 -0.99 1.42
C LEU A 57 -4.81 -0.05 1.15
N VAL A 58 -5.19 0.72 2.17
CA VAL A 58 -6.34 1.63 2.10
C VAL A 58 -6.02 2.81 1.19
N VAL A 59 -6.94 3.14 0.28
CA VAL A 59 -6.93 4.41 -0.44
C VAL A 59 -7.64 5.43 0.45
N PRO A 60 -6.96 6.46 0.98
CA PRO A 60 -7.64 7.47 1.78
C PRO A 60 -8.52 8.36 0.88
N PRO A 61 -9.62 8.94 1.40
CA PRO A 61 -10.36 9.99 0.70
C PRO A 61 -9.42 11.14 0.33
N HIS A 62 -9.42 11.55 -0.93
CA HIS A 62 -8.53 12.62 -1.39
C HIS A 62 -9.05 13.31 -2.66
N LYS A 63 -8.62 14.55 -2.85
CA LYS A 63 -8.92 15.35 -4.04
C LYS A 63 -7.70 16.14 -4.48
N TYR A 64 -7.51 16.24 -5.80
CA TYR A 64 -6.53 17.15 -6.39
C TYR A 64 -7.11 18.58 -6.41
N LEU A 65 -6.43 19.50 -5.75
CA LEU A 65 -6.78 20.94 -5.75
C LEU A 65 -6.13 21.66 -6.94
N SER A 66 -5.01 21.13 -7.43
CA SER A 66 -4.31 21.50 -8.65
C SER A 66 -3.44 20.32 -9.11
N ASP A 67 -2.75 20.45 -10.24
CA ASP A 67 -1.83 19.43 -10.76
C ASP A 67 -0.70 19.06 -9.78
N THR A 68 -0.38 19.95 -8.83
CA THR A 68 0.74 19.82 -7.89
C THR A 68 0.32 19.78 -6.42
N ARG A 69 -0.98 19.85 -6.12
CA ARG A 69 -1.49 19.90 -4.75
C ARG A 69 -2.65 18.94 -4.53
N ILE A 70 -2.50 18.08 -3.53
CA ILE A 70 -3.51 17.09 -3.12
C ILE A 70 -3.97 17.41 -1.70
N LEU A 71 -5.28 17.33 -1.45
CA LEU A 71 -5.88 17.33 -0.13
C LEU A 71 -6.27 15.90 0.26
N ILE A 72 -5.79 15.44 1.42
CA ILE A 72 -6.14 14.15 2.02
C ILE A 72 -7.22 14.38 3.08
N GLY A 73 -8.23 13.51 3.15
CA GLY A 73 -9.40 13.66 4.03
C GLY A 73 -10.52 14.52 3.43
N ALA A 74 -10.57 14.63 2.10
CA ALA A 74 -11.67 15.30 1.40
C ALA A 74 -12.89 14.36 1.34
N ASP A 75 -13.59 14.19 2.45
CA ASP A 75 -14.80 13.37 2.54
C ASP A 75 -16.00 14.12 1.94
N GLU A 76 -16.62 13.56 0.89
CA GLU A 76 -17.86 14.13 0.33
C GLU A 76 -19.06 13.95 1.27
N GLU A 77 -18.95 13.09 2.28
CA GLU A 77 -20.03 12.73 3.22
C GLU A 77 -20.16 13.70 4.41
N SER A 78 -19.23 14.64 4.57
CA SER A 78 -19.26 15.66 5.65
C SER A 78 -19.77 17.03 5.19
N ALA A 79 -20.38 17.13 4.00
CA ALA A 79 -20.93 18.36 3.43
C ALA A 79 -22.46 18.41 3.52
#